data_AF-A0AAV5YVA6-F1
#
_entry.id   AF-A0AAV5YVA6-F1
#
_cell.length_a   1.000
_cell.length_b   1.000
_cell.length_c   1.000
_cell.angle_alpha   90.00
_cell.angle_beta   90.00
_cell.angle_gamma   90.00
#
_symmetry.space_group_name_H-M   'P 1'
#
loop_
_entity.id
_entity.type
_entity.pdbx_description
1 polymer ?
#
loop_
_entity_poly.entity_id
_entity_poly.type
_entity_poly.pdbx_seq_one_letter_code
_entity_poly.pdbx_strand_id
1 'polypeptide(L)' 'MPQDSTRRLLREFGVAVTTFEDAVEGGHLETARKAEETLRENLKELIGLVERLSEQAAKL' A
#
# COMPACT_ATOMS: atom_id res chain seq x y z
N MET A 1 12.33 13.60 -4.82
CA MET A 1 13.49 12.68 -4.62
C MET A 1 12.99 11.28 -4.28
N PRO A 2 13.80 10.21 -4.38
CA PRO A 2 13.36 8.83 -4.10
C PRO A 2 12.75 8.62 -2.70
N GLN A 3 13.23 9.38 -1.71
CA GLN A 3 12.67 9.41 -0.37
C GLN A 3 11.25 9.99 -0.31
N ASP A 4 10.92 10.96 -1.17
CA ASP A 4 9.57 11.54 -1.24
C ASP A 4 8.57 10.53 -1.82
N SER A 5 9.00 9.75 -2.82
CA SER A 5 8.19 8.67 -3.39
C SER A 5 7.92 7.56 -2.38
N THR A 6 8.90 7.21 -1.54
CA THR A 6 8.72 6.19 -0.49
C THR A 6 7.78 6.66 0.61
N ARG A 7 7.95 7.90 1.11
CA ARG A 7 7.06 8.47 2.13
C ARG A 7 5.62 8.58 1.62
N ARG A 8 5.45 8.95 0.35
CA ARG A 8 4.14 9.02 -0.30
C ARG A 8 3.47 7.64 -0.35
N LEU A 9 4.18 6.62 -0.84
CA LEU A 9 3.66 5.26 -0.94
C LEU A 9 3.22 4.69 0.42
N LEU A 10 4.04 4.88 1.45
CA LEU A 10 3.67 4.43 2.81
C LEU A 10 2.42 5.15 3.35
N ARG A 11 2.27 6.43 3.03
CA ARG A 11 1.09 7.21 3.42
C ARG A 11 -0.16 6.71 2.69
N GLU A 12 -0.07 6.49 1.38
CA GLU A 12 -1.17 5.99 0.55
C GLU A 12 -1.60 4.58 1.01
N PHE A 13 -0.64 3.70 1.30
CA PHE A 13 -0.93 2.39 1.91
C PHE A 13 -1.63 2.51 3.26
N GLY A 14 -1.14 3.37 4.17
CA GLY A 14 -1.77 3.57 5.47
C GLY A 14 -3.23 4.05 5.37
N VAL A 15 -3.51 4.98 4.46
CA VAL A 15 -4.88 5.45 4.18
C VAL A 15 -5.75 4.33 3.59
N ALA A 16 -5.20 3.50 2.70
CA ALA A 16 -5.92 2.38 2.12
C ALA A 16 -6.29 1.32 3.18
N VAL A 17 -5.41 1.06 4.16
CA VAL A 17 -5.70 0.17 5.29
C VAL A 17 -6.87 0.70 6.11
N THR A 18 -6.80 1.96 6.57
CA THR A 18 -7.87 2.53 7.41
C THR A 18 -9.19 2.62 6.67
N THR A 19 -9.16 2.93 5.37
CA THR A 19 -10.38 2.96 4.52
C THR A 19 -11.02 1.57 4.42
N PHE A 20 -10.22 0.51 4.33
CA PHE A 20 -10.73 -0.85 4.30
C PHE A 20 -11.29 -1.27 5.67
N GLU A 21 -10.60 -0.96 6.76
CA GLU A 21 -11.07 -1.19 8.13
C GLU A 21 -12.43 -0.52 8.36
N ASP A 22 -12.54 0.78 8.08
CA ASP A 22 -13.78 1.55 8.21
C ASP A 22 -14.93 0.94 7.37
N ALA A 23 -14.63 0.49 6.14
CA ALA A 23 -15.63 -0.11 5.25
C ALA A 23 -16.12 -1.48 5.75
N VAL A 24 -15.23 -2.26 6.36
CA VAL A 24 -15.56 -3.55 7.00
C VAL A 24 -16.40 -3.32 8.26
N GLU A 25 -15.99 -2.39 9.11
CA GLU A 25 -16.73 -2.03 10.33
C GLU A 25 -18.12 -1.46 10.03
N GLY A 26 -18.26 -0.67 8.96
CA GLY A 26 -19.54 -0.12 8.50
C GLY A 26 -20.47 -1.12 7.80
N GLY A 27 -20.02 -2.35 7.54
CA GLY A 27 -20.83 -3.38 6.87
C GLY A 27 -21.12 -3.10 5.39
N HIS A 28 -20.33 -2.25 4.73
CA HIS A 28 -20.55 -1.83 3.35
C HIS A 28 -19.81 -2.76 2.37
N LEU A 29 -20.40 -3.91 2.02
CA LEU A 29 -19.75 -4.95 1.21
C LEU A 29 -19.09 -4.45 -0.09
N GLU A 30 -19.79 -3.65 -0.89
CA GLU A 30 -19.26 -3.08 -2.15
C GLU A 30 -18.09 -2.12 -1.90
N THR A 31 -18.19 -1.29 -0.86
CA THR A 31 -17.13 -0.35 -0.46
C THR A 31 -15.91 -1.08 0.08
N ALA A 32 -16.13 -2.10 0.92
CA ALA A 32 -15.08 -2.94 1.48
C ALA A 32 -14.33 -3.68 0.37
N ARG A 33 -15.03 -4.22 -0.64
CA ARG A 33 -14.40 -4.87 -1.78
C ARG A 33 -13.50 -3.91 -2.58
N LYS A 34 -13.98 -2.70 -2.87
CA LYS A 34 -13.17 -1.70 -3.57
C LYS A 34 -11.96 -1.25 -2.75
N ALA A 35 -12.16 -1.03 -1.45
CA ALA A 35 -11.08 -0.68 -0.54
C ALA A 35 -10.04 -1.81 -0.42
N GLU A 36 -10.48 -3.08 -0.41
CA GLU A 36 -9.59 -4.24 -0.46
C GLU A 36 -8.74 -4.26 -1.74
N GLU A 37 -9.35 -4.02 -2.90
CA GLU A 37 -8.65 -3.96 -4.19
C GLU A 37 -7.57 -2.88 -4.17
N THR A 38 -7.90 -1.66 -3.73
CA THR A 38 -6.94 -0.56 -3.57
C THR A 38 -5.83 -0.89 -2.58
N LEU A 39 -6.16 -1.52 -1.44
CA LEU A 39 -5.16 -1.95 -0.46
C LEU A 39 -4.19 -2.97 -1.06
N ARG A 40 -4.70 -3.94 -1.83
CA ARG A 40 -3.88 -4.94 -2.51
C ARG A 40 -2.97 -4.33 -3.57
N GLU A 41 -3.42 -3.31 -4.29
CA GLU A 41 -2.58 -2.58 -5.24
C GLU A 41 -1.42 -1.87 -4.54
N ASN A 42 -1.70 -1.12 -3.48
CA ASN A 42 -0.66 -0.46 -2.68
C ASN A 42 0.34 -1.47 -2.07
N LEU A 43 -0.13 -2.65 -1.65
CA LEU A 43 0.74 -3.72 -1.14
C LEU A 43 1.71 -4.21 -2.22
N LYS A 44 1.26 -4.40 -3.46
CA LYS A 44 2.13 -4.79 -4.58
C LYS A 44 3.21 -3.74 -4.83
N GLU A 45 2.87 -2.46 -4.75
CA GLU A 45 3.85 -1.38 -4.90
C GLU A 45 4.91 -1.37 -3.79
N LEU A 46 4.50 -1.64 -2.54
CA LEU A 46 5.42 -1.79 -1.40
C LEU A 46 6.36 -2.98 -1.58
N ILE A 47 5.84 -4.12 -2.02
CA ILE A 47 6.68 -5.29 -2.34
C ILE A 47 7.71 -4.92 -3.41
N GLY A 48 7.28 -4.26 -4.49
CA GLY A 48 8.18 -3.81 -5.55
C GLY A 48 9.23 -2.80 -5.06
N LEU A 49 8.93 -1.98 -4.05
CA LEU A 49 9.92 -1.11 -3.41
C LEU A 49 10.99 -1.95 -2.66
N VAL A 50 10.56 -2.94 -1.88
CA VAL A 50 11.47 -3.83 -1.14
C VAL A 50 12.36 -4.62 -2.08
N GLU A 51 11.83 -5.12 -3.20
CA GLU A 51 12.60 -5.82 -4.23
C GLU A 51 13.68 -4.92 -4.82
N ARG A 52 13.33 -3.70 -5.22
CA ARG A 52 14.31 -2.72 -5.73
C ARG A 52 15.40 -2.38 -4.71
N LEU A 53 15.05 -2.23 -3.44
CA LEU A 53 16.01 -1.98 -2.37
C LEU A 53 16.93 -3.18 -2.13
N SER A 54 16.39 -4.40 -2.22
CA SER A 54 17.15 -5.64 -2.09
C SER A 54 18.14 -5.80 -3.23
N GLU A 55 17.74 -5.50 -4.47
CA GLU A 55 18.63 -5.49 -5.63
C GLU A 55 19.74 -4.45 -5.52
N GLN A 56 19.46 -3.29 -4.93
CA GLN A 56 20.49 -2.27 -4.66
C GLN A 56 21.45 -2.75 -3.57
N ALA A 57 20.94 -3.33 -2.50
CA ALA A 57 21.75 -3.87 -1.40
C ALA A 57 22.66 -5.01 -1.86
N ALA A 58 22.20 -5.88 -2.76
CA ALA A 58 23.00 -6.98 -3.32
C ALA A 58 24.18 -6.53 -4.19
N LYS A 59 24.25 -5.24 -4.56
CA LYS A 59 25.34 -4.64 -5.35
C LYS A 59 26.35 -3.88 -4.49
N LEU A 60 26.14 -3.81 -3.18
CA LEU A 60 27.08 -3.24 -2.19
C LEU A 60 28.15 -4.27 -1.83
#